data_AF-A0A7C5H907-F1
#
_entry.id   AF-A0A7C5H907-F1
#
_cell.length_a   1.000
_cell.length_b   1.000
_cell.length_c   1.000
_cell.angle_alpha   90.00
_cell.angle_beta   90.00
_cell.angle_gamma   90.00
#
_symmetry.space_group_name_H-M   'P 1'
#
loop_
_entity.id
_entity.type
_entity.pdbx_description
1 polymer ?
#
loop_
_entity_poly.entity_id
_entity_poly.type
_entity_poly.pdbx_seq_one_letter_code
_entity_poly.pdbx_strand_id
1 'polypeptide(L)'
;MNDQRTINIPKFPFLIGDFTLVAITIMLILNMEKPLAPTVVLLSIVGFGLAALIGLVPYLLEFFALVKLNQIRTLAEGFKKLQQLDTVANTIHAATTQWLGVHDLAQQSLKAAKDVTEQITREAQAFRELIQKINDSEKNLLKLEVEKLHRAQADWVQVMMGIFDHIYALYKAA
;
A
#
# COMPACT_ATOMS: atom_id res chain seq x y z
N MET A 1 3.44 -8.44 30.05
CA MET A 1 4.55 -9.21 29.44
C MET A 1 5.67 -9.29 30.46
N ASN A 2 5.53 -10.24 31.37
CA ASN A 2 6.32 -10.38 32.58
C ASN A 2 7.19 -11.63 32.41
N ASP A 3 8.32 -11.50 31.73
CA ASP A 3 9.28 -12.60 31.58
C ASP A 3 10.60 -12.14 32.21
N GLN A 4 10.55 -11.92 33.53
CA GLN A 4 11.75 -11.86 34.36
C GLN A 4 12.31 -13.28 34.44
N ARG A 5 12.98 -13.73 33.38
CA ARG A 5 13.92 -14.85 33.48
C ARG A 5 15.11 -14.35 34.27
N THR A 6 14.96 -14.35 35.59
CA THR A 6 16.07 -14.16 36.51
C THR A 6 17.04 -15.29 36.23
N ILE A 7 18.18 -14.95 35.64
CA ILE A 7 19.31 -15.86 35.53
C ILE A 7 19.78 -16.07 36.98
N ASN A 8 19.14 -17.02 37.66
CA ASN A 8 19.51 -17.42 39.01
C ASN A 8 20.72 -18.35 38.85
N ILE A 9 21.89 -17.79 39.12
CA ILE A 9 23.09 -18.62 39.22
C ILE A 9 22.92 -19.43 40.51
N PRO A 10 23.09 -20.77 40.48
CA PRO A 10 22.93 -21.58 41.68
C PRO A 10 23.92 -21.08 42.75
N LYS A 11 23.38 -20.51 43.84
CA LYS A 11 24.14 -19.89 44.94
C LYS A 11 24.69 -20.93 45.92
N PHE A 12 24.14 -22.14 45.88
CA PHE A 12 24.47 -23.27 46.74
C PHE A 12 25.95 -23.71 46.69
N PRO A 13 26.64 -23.88 45.54
CA PRO A 13 28.05 -24.28 45.53
C PRO A 13 28.98 -23.25 46.21
N PHE A 14 28.67 -21.96 46.09
CA PHE A 14 29.45 -20.90 46.74
C PHE A 14 29.17 -20.83 48.26
N LEU A 15 27.92 -21.02 48.66
CA LEU A 15 27.54 -21.09 50.08
C LEU A 15 28.14 -22.33 50.77
N ILE A 16 28.19 -23.47 50.06
CA ILE A 16 28.85 -24.69 50.54
C ILE A 16 30.36 -24.43 50.70
N GLY A 17 30.98 -23.75 49.74
CA GLY A 17 32.40 -23.35 49.81
C GLY A 17 32.71 -22.46 51.03
N ASP A 18 31.92 -21.42 51.25
CA ASP A 18 32.03 -20.52 52.41
C ASP A 18 31.86 -21.28 53.74
N PHE A 19 30.82 -22.12 53.84
CA PHE A 19 30.58 -22.96 55.01
C PHE A 19 31.73 -23.92 55.29
N THR A 20 32.33 -24.54 54.25
CA THR A 20 33.50 -25.40 54.42
C THR A 20 34.73 -24.63 54.93
N LEU A 21 34.94 -23.40 54.47
CA LEU A 21 36.09 -22.60 54.87
C LEU A 21 35.97 -22.11 56.34
N VAL A 22 34.75 -21.73 56.74
CA VAL A 22 34.43 -21.39 58.13
C VAL A 22 34.54 -22.62 59.03
N ALA A 23 34.04 -23.79 58.58
CA ALA A 23 34.15 -25.04 59.32
C ALA A 23 35.62 -25.46 59.54
N ILE A 24 36.48 -25.32 58.51
CA ILE A 24 37.92 -25.59 58.63
C ILE A 24 38.58 -24.63 59.63
N THR A 25 38.21 -23.35 59.60
CA THR A 25 38.73 -22.34 60.54
C THR A 25 38.33 -22.64 61.98
N ILE A 26 37.07 -23.01 62.22
CA ILE A 26 36.57 -23.41 63.54
C ILE A 26 37.25 -24.69 64.02
N MET A 27 37.43 -25.68 63.14
CA MET A 27 38.09 -26.94 63.47
C MET A 27 39.56 -26.74 63.85
N LEU A 28 40.27 -25.81 63.19
CA LEU A 28 41.63 -25.43 63.57
C LEU A 28 41.70 -24.75 64.94
N ILE A 29 40.69 -23.96 65.31
CA ILE A 29 40.62 -23.27 66.61
C ILE A 29 40.29 -24.24 67.75
N LEU A 30 39.41 -25.21 67.52
CA LEU A 30 38.98 -26.19 68.53
C LEU A 30 40.04 -27.26 68.84
N ASN A 31 40.91 -27.59 67.88
CA ASN A 31 41.96 -28.60 68.04
C ASN A 31 43.27 -28.07 68.65
N MET A 32 43.32 -26.80 69.08
CA MET A 32 44.51 -26.16 69.65
C MET A 32 44.43 -26.09 71.19
N GLU A 33 45.30 -26.83 71.88
CA GLU A 33 45.57 -26.64 73.31
C GLU A 33 46.42 -25.37 73.50
N LYS A 34 45.93 -24.42 74.30
CA LYS A 34 46.52 -23.07 74.49
C LYS A 34 48.01 -23.16 74.94
N PRO A 35 48.90 -22.25 74.49
CA PRO A 35 48.64 -20.91 73.95
C PRO A 35 48.65 -20.81 72.41
N LEU A 36 47.76 -19.98 71.86
CA LEU A 36 47.55 -19.83 70.42
C LEU A 36 48.77 -19.19 69.72
N ALA A 37 49.32 -19.88 68.73
CA ALA A 37 50.35 -19.33 67.85
C ALA A 37 49.78 -18.20 66.97
N PRO A 38 50.49 -17.06 66.81
CA PRO A 38 50.05 -15.93 65.97
C PRO A 38 49.72 -16.31 64.52
N THR A 39 50.33 -17.37 64.00
CA THR A 39 50.12 -17.89 62.65
C THR A 39 48.71 -18.43 62.44
N VAL A 40 48.11 -19.07 63.45
CA VAL A 40 46.75 -19.64 63.35
C VAL A 40 45.69 -18.54 63.33
N VAL A 41 45.91 -17.47 64.10
CA VAL A 41 45.04 -16.29 64.10
C VAL A 41 45.06 -15.60 62.74
N LEU A 42 46.25 -15.46 62.14
CA LEU A 42 46.39 -14.85 60.81
C LEU A 42 45.71 -15.70 59.72
N LEU A 43 45.87 -17.02 59.77
CA LEU A 43 45.23 -17.93 58.82
C LEU A 43 43.70 -17.88 58.92
N SER A 44 43.16 -17.74 60.14
CA SER A 44 41.72 -17.66 60.38
C SER A 44 41.10 -16.38 59.82
N ILE A 45 41.80 -15.24 59.97
CA ILE A 45 41.36 -13.94 59.42
C ILE A 45 41.39 -13.97 57.89
N VAL A 46 42.45 -14.53 57.30
CA VAL A 46 42.57 -14.68 55.84
C VAL A 46 41.50 -15.63 55.29
N GLY A 47 41.22 -16.73 55.99
CA GLY A 47 40.17 -17.67 55.64
C GLY A 47 38.80 -16.99 55.61
N PHE A 48 38.42 -16.30 56.68
CA PHE A 48 37.14 -15.58 56.72
C PHE A 48 37.04 -14.48 55.64
N GLY A 49 38.14 -13.76 55.36
CA GLY A 49 38.19 -12.77 54.29
C GLY A 49 37.99 -13.37 52.90
N LEU A 50 38.60 -14.52 52.62
CA LEU A 50 38.42 -15.25 51.35
C LEU A 50 37.01 -15.81 51.21
N ALA A 51 36.43 -16.31 52.30
CA ALA A 51 35.09 -16.85 52.32
C ALA A 51 34.04 -15.76 52.00
N ALA A 52 34.18 -14.59 52.62
CA ALA A 52 33.36 -13.41 52.31
C ALA A 52 33.52 -12.91 50.86
N LEU A 53 34.74 -12.94 50.31
CA LEU A 53 34.99 -12.58 48.90
C LEU A 53 34.33 -13.57 47.93
N ILE A 54 34.42 -14.87 48.22
CA ILE A 54 33.81 -15.94 47.41
C ILE A 54 32.28 -15.83 47.44
N GLY A 55 31.68 -15.43 48.57
CA GLY A 55 30.24 -15.17 48.68
C GLY A 55 29.74 -14.00 47.82
N LEU A 56 30.60 -13.05 47.46
CA LEU A 56 30.24 -11.89 46.64
C LEU A 56 30.24 -12.19 45.12
N VAL A 57 31.05 -13.16 44.69
CA VAL A 57 31.21 -13.57 43.27
C VAL A 57 29.89 -13.89 42.54
N PRO A 58 28.94 -14.67 43.11
CA PRO A 58 27.69 -14.97 42.41
C PRO A 58 26.86 -13.71 42.09
N TYR A 59 26.89 -12.70 42.96
CA TYR A 59 26.15 -11.45 42.75
C TYR A 59 26.72 -10.60 41.61
N LEU A 60 28.06 -10.59 41.48
CA LEU A 60 28.73 -9.91 40.35
C LEU A 60 28.41 -10.59 39.02
N LEU A 61 28.44 -11.93 38.97
CA LEU A 61 28.12 -12.69 37.77
C LEU A 61 26.65 -12.51 37.36
N GLU A 62 25.72 -12.47 38.31
CA GLU A 62 24.30 -12.14 38.04
C GLU A 62 24.17 -10.73 37.44
N PHE A 63 24.88 -9.73 37.98
CA PHE A 63 24.86 -8.38 37.44
C PHE A 63 25.41 -8.31 36.00
N PHE A 64 26.56 -8.93 35.74
CA PHE A 64 27.13 -8.98 34.38
C PHE A 64 26.22 -9.72 33.39
N ALA A 65 25.59 -10.82 33.82
CA ALA A 65 24.64 -11.57 33.00
C ALA A 65 23.41 -10.72 32.64
N LEU A 66 22.87 -9.99 33.61
CA LEU A 66 21.73 -9.07 33.40
C LEU A 66 22.10 -7.91 32.47
N VAL A 67 23.27 -7.31 32.65
CA VAL A 67 23.76 -6.23 31.78
C VAL A 67 23.93 -6.72 30.35
N LYS A 68 24.56 -7.89 30.15
CA LYS A 68 24.78 -8.47 28.82
C LYS A 68 23.47 -8.84 28.13
N LEU A 69 22.50 -9.38 28.88
CA LEU A 69 21.17 -9.70 28.35
C LEU A 69 20.43 -8.42 27.91
N ASN A 70 20.53 -7.34 28.68
CA ASN A 70 19.89 -6.06 28.33
C ASN A 70 20.54 -5.38 27.11
N GLN A 71 21.86 -5.51 26.95
CA GLN A 71 22.57 -5.04 25.76
C GLN A 71 22.11 -5.80 24.49
N ILE A 72 22.05 -7.14 24.57
CA ILE A 72 21.57 -7.97 23.46
C ILE A 72 20.12 -7.62 23.11
N ARG A 73 19.27 -7.40 24.13
CA ARG A 73 17.88 -7.02 23.92
C ARG A 73 17.75 -5.66 23.24
N THR A 74 18.49 -4.65 23.71
CA THR A 74 18.50 -3.31 23.09
C THR A 74 18.96 -3.38 21.63
N LEU A 75 19.98 -4.19 21.34
CA LEU A 75 20.46 -4.39 19.97
C LEU A 75 19.43 -5.12 19.10
N ALA A 76 18.76 -6.15 19.62
CA ALA A 76 17.70 -6.86 18.94
C ALA A 76 16.47 -5.97 18.65
N GLU A 77 16.11 -5.10 19.60
CA GLU A 77 15.06 -4.10 19.42
C GLU A 77 15.44 -3.06 18.34
N GLY A 78 16.70 -2.63 18.31
CA GLY A 78 17.24 -1.78 17.24
C GLY A 78 17.19 -2.44 15.87
N PHE A 79 17.59 -3.72 15.76
CA PHE A 79 17.49 -4.48 14.52
C PHE A 79 16.04 -4.66 14.07
N LYS A 80 15.12 -4.94 14.99
CA LYS A 80 13.68 -5.02 14.69
C LYS A 80 13.14 -3.71 14.11
N LYS A 81 13.57 -2.56 14.62
CA LYS A 81 13.21 -1.25 14.06
C LYS A 81 13.78 -1.03 12.66
N LEU A 82 15.02 -1.45 12.40
CA LEU A 82 15.61 -1.38 11.06
C LEU A 82 14.85 -2.26 10.06
N GLN A 83 14.50 -3.48 10.44
CA GLN A 83 13.70 -4.38 9.61
C GLN A 83 12.31 -3.81 9.32
N GLN A 84 11.68 -3.16 10.30
CA GLN A 84 10.41 -2.46 10.09
C GLN A 84 10.54 -1.29 9.11
N LEU A 85 11.61 -0.49 9.22
CA LEU A 85 11.88 0.60 8.28
C LEU A 85 12.11 0.08 6.86
N ASP A 86 12.85 -1.01 6.70
CA ASP A 86 13.07 -1.65 5.40
C ASP A 86 11.74 -2.18 4.81
N THR A 87 10.89 -2.78 5.64
CA THR A 87 9.55 -3.22 5.22
C THR A 87 8.69 -2.04 4.75
N VAL A 88 8.72 -0.92 5.48
CA VAL A 88 7.99 0.30 5.11
C VAL A 88 8.55 0.88 3.81
N ALA A 89 9.87 0.96 3.66
CA ALA A 89 10.52 1.43 2.43
C ALA A 89 10.12 0.57 1.22
N ASN A 90 10.15 -0.76 1.35
CA ASN A 90 9.71 -1.68 0.31
C ASN A 90 8.24 -1.49 -0.05
N THR A 91 7.38 -1.26 0.96
CA THR A 91 5.96 -0.97 0.74
C THR A 91 5.75 0.34 -0.01
N ILE A 92 6.50 1.39 0.35
CA ILE A 92 6.47 2.68 -0.34
C ILE A 92 6.94 2.53 -1.79
N HIS A 93 8.01 1.78 -2.05
CA HIS A 93 8.50 1.52 -3.39
C HIS A 93 7.48 0.75 -4.24
N ALA A 94 6.85 -0.28 -3.67
CA ALA A 94 5.80 -1.03 -4.34
C ALA A 94 4.59 -0.15 -4.67
N ALA A 95 4.11 0.64 -3.69
CA ALA A 95 3.00 1.57 -3.88
C ALA A 95 3.32 2.64 -4.94
N THR A 96 4.55 3.17 -4.95
CA THR A 96 5.00 4.14 -5.95
C THR A 96 5.03 3.54 -7.35
N THR A 97 5.52 2.31 -7.49
CA THR A 97 5.55 1.60 -8.77
C THR A 97 4.13 1.37 -9.29
N GLN A 98 3.21 0.95 -8.42
CA GLN A 98 1.80 0.78 -8.76
C GLN A 98 1.16 2.11 -9.17
N TRP A 99 1.46 3.19 -8.45
CA TRP A 99 0.97 4.54 -8.78
C TRP A 99 1.44 5.01 -10.14
N LEU A 100 2.72 4.79 -10.48
CA LEU A 100 3.26 5.11 -11.81
C LEU A 100 2.54 4.30 -12.91
N GLY A 101 2.25 3.03 -12.67
CA GLY A 101 1.46 2.21 -13.60
C GLY A 101 0.04 2.73 -13.81
N VAL A 102 -0.64 3.14 -12.73
CA VAL A 102 -1.97 3.75 -12.82
C VAL A 102 -1.92 5.09 -13.56
N HIS A 103 -0.88 5.90 -13.31
CA HIS A 103 -0.69 7.17 -14.00
C HIS A 103 -0.52 6.98 -15.52
N ASP A 104 0.29 6.02 -15.94
CA ASP A 104 0.49 5.69 -17.35
C ASP A 104 -0.82 5.22 -18.02
N LEU A 105 -1.56 4.32 -17.36
CA LEU A 105 -2.86 3.87 -17.84
C LEU A 105 -3.87 5.04 -17.96
N ALA A 106 -3.87 5.95 -17.00
CA ALA A 106 -4.72 7.14 -17.03
C ALA A 106 -4.34 8.07 -18.20
N GLN A 107 -3.05 8.24 -18.49
CA GLN A 107 -2.61 9.01 -19.65
C GLN A 107 -3.02 8.37 -20.97
N GLN A 108 -2.88 7.05 -21.10
CA GLN A 108 -3.32 6.30 -22.27
C GLN A 108 -4.84 6.41 -22.47
N SER A 109 -5.62 6.25 -21.40
CA SER A 109 -7.08 6.41 -21.42
C SER A 109 -7.50 7.82 -21.82
N LEU A 110 -6.82 8.85 -21.28
CA LEU A 110 -7.08 10.24 -21.66
C LEU A 110 -6.79 10.48 -23.15
N LYS A 111 -5.71 9.89 -23.69
CA LYS A 111 -5.40 9.98 -25.11
C LYS A 111 -6.49 9.31 -25.97
N ALA A 112 -6.88 8.08 -25.63
CA ALA A 112 -7.95 7.38 -26.33
C ALA A 112 -9.27 8.15 -26.29
N ALA A 113 -9.62 8.73 -25.14
CA ALA A 113 -10.82 9.55 -24.99
C ALA A 113 -10.78 10.81 -25.88
N LYS A 114 -9.61 11.45 -26.02
CA LYS A 114 -9.43 12.58 -26.96
C LYS A 114 -9.62 12.14 -28.40
N ASP A 115 -8.99 11.04 -28.80
CA ASP A 115 -9.11 10.51 -30.17
C ASP A 115 -10.58 10.18 -30.52
N VAL A 116 -11.32 9.55 -29.60
CA VAL A 116 -12.76 9.29 -29.75
C VAL A 116 -13.56 10.59 -29.85
N THR A 117 -13.25 11.58 -29.01
CA THR A 117 -13.93 12.89 -29.05
C THR A 117 -13.71 13.60 -30.39
N GLU A 118 -12.49 13.54 -30.93
CA GLU A 118 -12.17 14.07 -32.25
C GLU A 118 -12.91 13.32 -33.37
N GLN A 119 -13.01 12.00 -33.27
CA GLN A 119 -13.80 11.19 -34.22
C GLN A 119 -15.28 11.58 -34.18
N ILE A 120 -15.89 11.64 -33.00
CA ILE A 120 -17.28 12.08 -32.83
C ILE A 120 -17.49 13.49 -33.42
N THR A 121 -16.54 14.40 -33.21
CA THR A 121 -16.62 15.76 -33.76
C THR A 121 -16.57 15.75 -35.29
N ARG A 122 -15.67 14.96 -35.89
CA ARG A 122 -15.59 14.79 -37.34
C ARG A 122 -16.86 14.14 -37.92
N GLU A 123 -17.35 13.08 -37.30
CA GLU A 123 -18.58 12.40 -37.71
C GLU A 123 -19.80 13.32 -37.60
N ALA A 124 -19.89 14.13 -36.54
CA ALA A 124 -20.97 15.09 -36.38
C ALA A 124 -20.95 16.18 -37.46
N GLN A 125 -19.76 16.63 -37.89
CA GLN A 125 -19.62 17.54 -39.03
C GLN A 125 -20.05 16.88 -40.33
N ALA A 126 -19.56 15.66 -40.61
CA ALA A 126 -19.94 14.90 -41.80
C ALA A 126 -21.45 14.62 -41.86
N PHE A 127 -22.07 14.30 -40.72
CA PHE A 127 -23.51 14.09 -40.63
C PHE A 127 -24.30 15.37 -40.92
N ARG A 128 -23.84 16.54 -40.44
CA ARG A 128 -24.46 17.83 -40.77
C ARG A 128 -24.41 18.11 -42.26
N GLU A 129 -23.26 17.89 -42.89
CA GLU A 129 -23.10 18.06 -44.34
C GLU A 129 -24.00 17.11 -45.13
N LEU A 130 -24.10 15.85 -44.69
CA LEU A 130 -25.01 14.86 -45.29
C LEU A 130 -26.46 15.32 -45.24
N ILE A 131 -26.94 15.77 -44.07
CA ILE A 131 -28.31 16.25 -43.88
C ILE A 131 -28.58 17.49 -44.74
N GLN A 132 -27.63 18.43 -44.81
CA GLN A 132 -27.77 19.61 -45.65
C GLN A 132 -27.89 19.21 -47.13
N LYS A 133 -27.03 18.29 -47.61
CA LYS A 133 -27.06 17.79 -48.98
C LYS A 133 -28.37 17.08 -49.32
N ILE A 134 -28.88 16.23 -48.41
CA ILE A 134 -30.16 15.54 -48.58
C ILE A 134 -31.29 16.55 -48.65
N ASN A 135 -31.35 17.50 -47.72
CA ASN A 135 -32.38 18.54 -47.69
C ASN A 135 -32.39 19.39 -48.96
N ASP A 136 -31.21 19.78 -49.47
CA ASP A 136 -31.10 20.52 -50.73
C ASP A 136 -31.56 19.68 -51.93
N SER A 137 -31.21 18.39 -51.94
CA SER A 137 -31.65 17.44 -52.99
C SER A 137 -33.17 17.23 -52.97
N GLU A 138 -33.75 16.98 -51.80
CA GLU A 138 -35.21 16.82 -51.63
C GLU A 138 -35.95 18.09 -52.02
N LYS A 139 -35.45 19.26 -51.62
CA LYS A 139 -36.06 20.54 -52.01
C LYS A 139 -36.01 20.76 -53.51
N ASN A 140 -34.93 20.38 -54.18
CA ASN A 140 -34.83 20.45 -55.64
C ASN A 140 -35.76 19.46 -56.33
N LEU A 141 -35.89 18.24 -55.80
CA LEU A 141 -36.83 17.24 -56.29
C LEU A 141 -38.28 17.73 -56.15
N LEU A 142 -38.65 18.23 -54.96
CA LEU A 142 -39.99 18.78 -54.69
C LEU A 142 -40.30 19.96 -55.61
N LYS A 143 -39.34 20.87 -55.85
CA LYS A 143 -39.53 21.96 -56.83
C LYS A 143 -39.82 21.42 -58.23
N LEU A 144 -39.10 20.39 -58.65
CA LEU A 144 -39.33 19.77 -59.95
C LEU A 144 -40.71 19.08 -60.01
N GLU A 145 -41.14 18.42 -58.94
CA GLU A 145 -42.49 17.83 -58.85
C GLU A 145 -43.58 18.90 -58.91
N VAL A 146 -43.41 20.02 -58.21
CA VAL A 146 -44.33 21.17 -58.27
C VAL A 146 -44.40 21.74 -59.69
N GLU A 147 -43.26 21.94 -60.35
CA GLU A 147 -43.19 22.44 -61.72
C GLU A 147 -43.88 21.48 -62.72
N LYS A 148 -43.70 20.17 -62.54
CA LYS A 148 -44.38 19.13 -63.33
C LYS A 148 -45.90 19.19 -63.14
N LEU A 149 -46.36 19.28 -61.90
CA LEU A 149 -47.79 19.39 -61.59
C LEU A 149 -48.39 20.67 -62.19
N HIS A 150 -47.66 21.78 -62.15
CA HIS A 150 -48.12 23.03 -62.73
C HIS A 150 -48.28 22.95 -64.26
N ARG A 151 -47.33 22.31 -64.97
CA ARG A 151 -47.47 22.07 -66.42
C ARG A 151 -48.64 21.16 -66.74
N ALA A 152 -48.78 20.06 -66.01
CA ALA A 152 -49.92 19.16 -66.19
C ALA A 152 -51.25 19.88 -65.95
N GLN A 153 -51.33 20.77 -64.95
CA GLN A 153 -52.50 21.61 -64.71
C GLN A 153 -52.80 22.53 -65.91
N ALA A 154 -51.80 23.19 -66.48
CA ALA A 154 -51.97 24.05 -67.65
C ALA A 154 -52.50 23.26 -68.86
N ASP A 155 -51.93 22.07 -69.12
CA ASP A 155 -52.37 21.18 -70.19
C ASP A 155 -53.83 20.75 -69.98
N TRP A 156 -54.20 20.36 -68.74
CA TRP A 156 -55.58 19.99 -68.39
C TRP A 156 -56.58 21.13 -68.58
N VAL A 157 -56.20 22.36 -68.24
CA VAL A 157 -57.05 23.55 -68.45
C VAL A 157 -57.25 23.78 -69.95
N GLN A 158 -56.20 23.63 -70.77
CA GLN A 158 -56.30 23.78 -72.22
C GLN A 158 -57.19 22.72 -72.86
N VAL A 159 -57.08 21.45 -72.42
CA VAL A 159 -57.97 20.37 -72.87
C VAL A 159 -59.43 20.68 -72.50
N MET A 160 -59.69 21.13 -71.27
CA MET A 160 -61.05 21.50 -70.84
C MET A 160 -61.61 22.68 -71.64
N MET A 161 -60.82 23.72 -71.89
CA MET A 161 -61.22 24.85 -72.74
C MET A 161 -61.56 24.38 -74.16
N GLY A 162 -60.73 23.53 -74.75
CA GLY A 162 -60.99 22.96 -76.08
C GLY A 162 -62.28 22.14 -76.14
N ILE A 163 -62.58 21.36 -75.10
CA ILE A 163 -63.86 20.62 -74.99
C ILE A 163 -65.03 21.61 -74.87
N PHE A 164 -64.93 22.63 -74.02
CA PHE A 164 -65.98 23.64 -73.88
C PHE A 164 -66.25 24.40 -75.19
N ASP A 165 -65.20 24.78 -75.92
CA ASP A 165 -65.32 25.43 -77.23
C ASP A 165 -66.02 24.51 -78.24
N HIS A 166 -65.69 23.21 -78.24
CA HIS A 166 -66.35 22.24 -79.11
C HIS A 166 -67.84 22.07 -78.78
N ILE A 167 -68.19 21.99 -77.49
CA ILE A 167 -69.58 21.92 -77.03
C ILE A 167 -70.34 23.19 -77.42
N TYR A 168 -69.73 24.36 -77.23
CA TYR A 168 -70.33 25.65 -77.61
C TYR A 168 -70.58 25.75 -79.11
N ALA A 169 -69.63 25.28 -79.94
CA ALA A 169 -69.78 25.23 -81.39
C ALA A 169 -70.93 24.31 -81.81
N LEU A 170 -71.07 23.13 -81.17
CA LEU A 170 -72.20 22.23 -81.40
C LEU A 170 -73.54 22.87 -81.01
N TYR A 171 -73.61 23.56 -79.86
CA TYR A 171 -74.81 24.26 -79.43
C TYR A 171 -75.23 25.37 -80.40
N LYS A 172 -74.28 26.13 -80.94
CA LYS A 172 -74.55 27.20 -81.91
C LYS A 172 -74.99 26.68 -83.28
N ALA A 173 -74.60 25.46 -83.64
CA ALA A 173 -74.94 24.84 -84.91
C ALA A 173 -76.31 24.12 -84.91
N ALA A 174 -76.88 23.85 -83.73
CA ALA A 174 -78.21 23.31 -83.51
C ALA A 174 -79.27 24.43 -83.48
#